data_AF-A0AA42CD36-F1
#
_entry.id   AF-A0AA42CD36-F1
#
_cell.length_a   1.000
_cell.length_b   1.000
_cell.length_c   1.000
_cell.angle_alpha   90.00
_cell.angle_beta   90.00
_cell.angle_gamma   90.00
#
_symmetry.space_group_name_H-M   'P 1'
#
loop_
_entity.id
_entity.type
_entity.pdbx_description
1 polymer ?
#
loop_
_entity_poly.entity_id
_entity_poly.type
_entity_poly.pdbx_seq_one_letter_code
_entity_poly.pdbx_strand_id
1 'polypeptide(L)' 'MNEPALPPPRSGAADGFAVTVGLDDLLLDSLARLAAAGEVEAACRLAGKACQLQRRSNERSAHRFNALLHRLTPQLQW' A
#
# COMPACT_ATOMS: atom_id res chain seq x y z
N MET A 1 -30.04 -26.22 -30.78
CA MET A 1 -29.97 -25.70 -29.39
C MET A 1 -28.51 -25.33 -29.14
N ASN A 2 -28.17 -24.04 -29.31
CA ASN A 2 -26.82 -23.53 -29.05
C ASN A 2 -26.93 -22.70 -27.76
N GLU A 3 -26.32 -23.16 -26.68
CA GLU A 3 -26.17 -22.39 -25.44
C GLU A 3 -24.95 -21.45 -25.61
N PRO A 4 -25.11 -20.12 -25.47
CA PRO A 4 -23.97 -19.22 -25.46
C PRO A 4 -23.19 -19.44 -24.16
N ALA A 5 -21.97 -19.98 -24.30
CA ALA A 5 -21.01 -20.09 -23.23
C ALA A 5 -20.81 -18.72 -22.56
N LEU A 6 -21.12 -18.68 -21.26
CA LEU A 6 -20.88 -17.57 -20.36
C LEU A 6 -19.47 -16.97 -20.59
N PRO A 7 -19.29 -15.64 -20.52
CA PRO A 7 -17.95 -15.09 -20.43
C PRO A 7 -17.24 -15.64 -19.19
N PRO A 8 -15.91 -15.85 -19.24
CA PRO A 8 -15.16 -16.28 -18.07
C PRO A 8 -15.39 -15.30 -16.91
N PRO A 9 -15.48 -15.77 -15.66
CA PRO A 9 -15.47 -14.86 -14.52
C PRO A 9 -14.24 -13.97 -14.64
N ARG A 10 -14.44 -12.65 -14.64
CA ARG A 10 -13.35 -11.67 -14.55
C ARG A 10 -12.45 -12.10 -13.40
N SER A 11 -11.19 -12.41 -13.71
CA SER A 11 -10.12 -12.63 -12.74
C SER A 11 -10.10 -11.47 -11.76
N GLY A 12 -10.72 -11.66 -10.61
CA GLY A 12 -10.87 -10.66 -9.55
C GLY A 12 -10.96 -11.27 -8.16
N ALA A 13 -10.66 -12.56 -7.98
CA ALA A 13 -10.83 -13.23 -6.69
C ALA A 13 -9.79 -14.32 -6.42
N ALA A 14 -8.57 -14.15 -6.94
CA ALA A 14 -7.41 -14.91 -6.51
C ALA A 14 -6.24 -13.96 -6.24
N ASP A 15 -6.50 -12.81 -5.62
CA ASP A 15 -5.49 -12.22 -4.73
C ASP A 15 -5.72 -12.84 -3.36
N GLY A 16 -5.53 -14.16 -3.32
CA GLY A 16 -5.32 -14.87 -2.08
C GLY A 16 -4.02 -14.32 -1.54
N PHE A 17 -4.14 -13.26 -0.74
CA PHE A 17 -3.29 -12.92 0.40
C PHE A 17 -2.47 -14.15 0.79
N ALA A 18 -1.30 -14.32 0.17
CA ALA A 18 -0.29 -15.18 0.74
C ALA A 18 -0.06 -14.57 2.12
N VAL A 19 -0.37 -15.32 3.17
CA VAL A 19 -0.69 -14.85 4.53
C VAL A 19 0.47 -14.10 5.24
N THR A 20 1.55 -13.81 4.53
CA THR A 20 2.65 -12.91 4.90
C THR A 20 3.27 -12.14 3.72
N VAL A 21 2.52 -11.80 2.65
CA VAL A 21 2.75 -10.49 2.02
C VAL A 21 2.36 -9.52 3.12
N GLY A 22 3.37 -9.05 3.86
CA GLY A 22 3.17 -8.41 5.15
C GLY A 22 2.17 -7.28 5.03
N LEU A 23 1.28 -7.14 6.00
CA LEU A 23 0.35 -6.01 6.10
C LEU A 23 1.05 -4.66 5.82
N ASP A 24 2.33 -4.56 6.19
CA ASP A 24 3.22 -3.45 5.91
C ASP A 24 3.43 -3.17 4.41
N ASP A 25 3.57 -4.21 3.58
CA ASP A 25 3.77 -4.12 2.14
C ASP A 25 2.49 -3.63 1.44
N LEU A 26 1.33 -4.14 1.85
CA LEU A 26 0.03 -3.66 1.40
C LEU A 26 -0.20 -2.20 1.78
N LEU A 27 0.15 -1.82 3.01
CA LEU A 27 0.09 -0.43 3.48
C LEU A 27 1.02 0.47 2.66
N LEU A 28 2.24 0.02 2.35
CA LEU A 28 3.19 0.77 1.53
C LEU A 28 2.68 0.98 0.10
N ASP A 29 2.13 -0.04 -0.54
CA ASP A 29 1.53 0.09 -1.88
C ASP A 29 0.35 1.06 -1.88
N SER A 30 -0.52 0.95 -0.87
CA SER A 30 -1.67 1.85 -0.70
C SER A 30 -1.23 3.31 -0.54
N LEU A 31 -0.19 3.57 0.26
CA LEU A 31 0.35 4.92 0.47
C LEU A 31 1.03 5.47 -0.79
N ALA A 32 1.74 4.61 -1.54
CA ALA A 32 2.37 4.99 -2.80
C ALA A 32 1.32 5.38 -3.85
N ARG A 33 0.22 4.61 -3.95
CA ARG A 33 -0.92 4.94 -4.82
C ARG A 33 -1.61 6.24 -4.43
N LEU A 34 -1.78 6.47 -3.12
CA LEU A 34 -2.38 7.71 -2.60
C LEU A 34 -1.54 8.93 -2.98
N ALA A 35 -0.21 8.83 -2.82
CA ALA A 35 0.70 9.88 -3.25
C ALA A 35 0.67 10.10 -4.78
N ALA A 36 0.61 9.02 -5.57
CA ALA A 36 0.48 9.11 -7.02
C ALA A 36 -0.85 9.75 -7.48
N ALA A 37 -1.90 9.68 -6.67
CA ALA A 37 -3.18 10.34 -6.91
C ALA A 37 -3.18 11.84 -6.56
N GLY A 38 -2.06 12.40 -6.08
CA GLY A 38 -1.93 13.79 -5.65
C GLY A 38 -2.16 14.02 -4.16
N GLU A 39 -2.60 12.99 -3.43
CA GLU A 39 -2.87 13.03 -1.98
C GLU A 39 -1.60 12.77 -1.14
N VAL A 40 -0.50 13.44 -1.51
CA VAL A 40 0.84 13.25 -0.91
C VAL A 40 0.87 13.62 0.57
N GLU A 41 0.16 14.67 0.98
CA GLU A 41 0.04 15.07 2.40
C GLU A 41 -0.63 14.00 3.26
N ALA A 42 -1.74 13.44 2.78
CA ALA A 42 -2.45 12.37 3.46
C ALA A 42 -1.57 11.11 3.56
N ALA A 43 -0.86 10.77 2.47
CA ALA A 43 0.07 9.64 2.43
C ALA A 43 1.21 9.83 3.44
N CYS A 44 1.80 11.01 3.49
CA CYS A 44 2.89 11.34 4.41
C CYS A 44 2.42 11.24 5.87
N ARG A 45 1.24 11.81 6.20
CA ARG A 45 0.68 11.73 7.56
C ARG A 45 0.39 10.28 7.98
N LEU A 46 -0.16 9.45 7.10
CA LEU A 46 -0.44 8.04 7.38
C LEU A 46 0.84 7.21 7.52
N ALA A 47 1.84 7.43 6.66
CA ALA A 47 3.14 6.78 6.75
C ALA A 47 3.85 7.10 8.09
N GLY A 48 3.76 8.34 8.57
CA GLY A 48 4.28 8.74 9.88
C GLY A 48 3.63 8.00 11.04
N LYS A 49 2.31 7.85 11.02
CA LYS A 49 1.56 7.08 12.04
C LYS A 49 1.93 5.59 12.02
N ALA A 50 2.05 5.00 10.83
CA ALA A 50 2.46 3.61 10.66
C ALA A 50 3.89 3.38 11.18
N CYS A 51 4.82 4.30 10.90
CA CYS A 51 6.19 4.24 11.40
C CYS A 51 6.25 4.25 12.94
N GLN A 52 5.51 5.17 13.59
CA GLN A 52 5.43 5.23 15.06
C GLN A 52 4.88 3.93 15.67
N LEU A 53 3.86 3.34 15.03
CA LEU A 53 3.25 2.10 15.50
C LEU A 53 4.19 0.89 15.32
N GLN A 54 4.90 0.82 14.19
CA GLN A 54 5.84 -0.27 13.90
C GLN A 54 7.17 -0.15 14.64
N ARG A 55 7.58 1.05 15.08
CA ARG A 55 8.86 1.27 15.76
C ARG A 55 9.05 0.40 17.01
N ARG A 56 7.96 0.01 17.68
CA ARG A 56 7.98 -0.87 18.86
C ARG A 56 7.82 -2.35 18.51
N SER A 57 7.25 -2.67 17.34
CA SER A 57 6.81 -4.03 17.00
C SER A 57 7.70 -4.70 15.96
N ASN A 58 8.16 -3.96 14.94
CA ASN A 58 9.02 -4.45 13.88
C ASN A 58 9.88 -3.32 13.29
N GLU A 59 11.13 -3.25 13.72
CA GLU A 59 12.10 -2.25 13.27
C GLU A 59 12.29 -2.26 11.75
N ARG A 60 12.22 -3.45 11.13
CA ARG A 60 12.38 -3.61 9.67
C ARG A 60 11.25 -2.96 8.89
N SER A 61 10.02 -3.08 9.37
CA SER A 61 8.85 -2.43 8.77
C SER A 61 8.91 -0.92 8.99
N ALA A 62 9.29 -0.46 10.19
CA ALA A 62 9.48 0.96 10.48
C ALA A 62 10.50 1.61 9.53
N HIS A 63 11.61 0.93 9.21
CA HIS A 63 12.60 1.43 8.26
C HIS A 63 12.02 1.61 6.84
N ARG A 64 11.17 0.68 6.37
CA ARG A 64 10.51 0.79 5.06
C ARG A 64 9.53 1.97 4.99
N PHE A 65 8.72 2.16 6.04
CA PHE A 65 7.84 3.33 6.12
C PHE A 65 8.63 4.64 6.17
N ASN A 66 9.77 4.66 6.88
CA ASN A 66 10.65 5.83 6.91
C ASN A 66 11.29 6.11 5.53
N ALA A 67 11.68 5.09 4.79
CA ALA A 67 12.18 5.24 3.42
C ALA A 67 11.11 5.80 2.47
N LEU A 68 9.86 5.34 2.59
CA LEU A 68 8.73 5.89 1.84
C LEU A 68 8.51 7.37 2.19
N LEU A 69 8.51 7.72 3.48
CA LEU A 69 8.40 9.10 3.95
C LEU A 69 9.46 10.00 3.31
N HIS A 70 10.73 9.62 3.37
CA HIS A 70 11.81 10.39 2.75
C HIS A 70 11.64 10.59 1.24
N ARG A 71 10.98 9.66 0.55
CA ARG A 71 10.66 9.79 -0.88
C ARG A 71 9.47 10.70 -1.14
N LEU A 72 8.52 10.79 -0.20
CA LEU A 72 7.32 11.62 -0.31
C LEU A 72 7.57 13.06 0.17
N THR A 73 8.42 13.28 1.17
CA THR A 73 8.78 14.61 1.67
C THR A 73 9.17 15.62 0.59
N PRO A 74 10.05 15.30 -0.40
CA PRO A 74 10.38 16.25 -1.46
C PRO A 74 9.24 16.48 -2.48
N GLN A 75 8.24 15.59 -2.53
CA GLN A 75 7.02 15.78 -3.33
C GLN A 75 5.99 16.64 -2.59
N LEU A 76 6.15 16.78 -1.27
CA LEU A 76 5.51 17.82 -0.48
C LEU A 76 6.20 19.15 -0.79
N GLN A 77 5.86 19.73 -1.93
CA GLN A 77 6.21 21.12 -2.22
C GLN A 77 5.39 21.99 -1.27
N TRP A 78 5.99 22.33 -0.12
CA TRP A 78 5.50 23.41 0.74
C TRP A 78 5.68 24.76 0.04
#